data_AF-B8M7R9-F1
#
_entry.id   AF-B8M7R9-F1
#
_cell.length_a   1.000
_cell.length_b   1.000
_cell.length_c   1.000
_cell.angle_alpha   90.00
_cell.angle_beta   90.00
_cell.angle_gamma   90.00
#
_symmetry.space_group_name_H-M   'P 1'
#
loop_
_entity.id
_entity.type
_entity.pdbx_description
1 polymer ?
#
loop_
_entity_poly.entity_id
_entity_poly.type
_entity_poly.pdbx_seq_one_letter_code
_entity_poly.pdbx_strand_id
1 'polypeptide(L)'
;MPGLEPALRPRRVSFETNNRPDEWRIEQGMQGAKLPIIDQTGPKPVFIHPVDPSAIAKDQAAIDAVGDRDKLFARELDGWKGFVEWENYPEKKDAARKILSSQTFPSVPDYMTGPIPGTNPVLLGDDFTQWHQAIGGELADVPEDSWQTVLKEKHKDMLHLLKFPYNGEPPKRLVTAKPITPNPLHFVRNHGGIPLIDKDKFFFTLDGLVATPKKYTLNDIMDESRFPQIVETVTIQCSGTRRIEQIGLYPGQGDEVPQAPWAEGAIGTATYRGISLKKLIKDCGGLINGAKHLELYGAETYFKDLEVMNYLVSVPWSKVKANEVLLAWEMNGEALPAIHGFPLRVVVMGYIGARSVKWLYRIKAIETPSLAPVQSREYLYFNQQIGKHNQRPTDGIQIQEMPVSSAIMSPWKGHVILHNGKIHCKGWAYSGGGRWPERVELSADGGFSWYEVPPENMSEKGRWTWRTWEIDLPCDVEGWIEIVCRCWDNALNTQPLTIRSAWNWGLHVTHSAHRISVYSINNTRPRTKERLAFLEEKGIPLAPITRYEIVHTQTDKEILEYYEKHGPRDADNFYTGISDD
;
A
#
# COMPACT_ATOMS: atom_id res chain seq x y z
N MET A 1 -20.83 28.62 44.66
CA MET A 1 -20.39 29.85 43.95
C MET A 1 -20.71 29.67 42.48
N PRO A 2 -21.09 30.76 41.78
CA PRO A 2 -22.04 30.80 40.68
C PRO A 2 -21.46 30.36 39.33
N GLY A 3 -22.35 30.20 38.35
CA GLY A 3 -22.11 29.64 37.03
C GLY A 3 -20.92 30.23 36.28
N LEU A 4 -20.16 29.33 35.66
CA LEU A 4 -19.23 29.66 34.59
C LEU A 4 -20.04 30.21 33.42
N GLU A 5 -19.93 31.52 33.18
CA GLU A 5 -20.32 32.13 31.92
C GLU A 5 -19.68 31.37 30.75
N PRO A 6 -20.38 31.18 29.62
CA PRO A 6 -19.75 30.66 28.43
C PRO A 6 -18.69 31.66 27.99
N ALA A 7 -17.42 31.25 28.04
CA ALA A 7 -16.29 32.04 27.60
C ALA A 7 -16.62 32.72 26.26
N LEU A 8 -16.55 34.05 26.24
CA LEU A 8 -16.62 34.89 25.06
C LEU A 8 -15.76 34.25 23.96
N ARG A 9 -16.39 33.64 22.96
CA ARG A 9 -15.67 33.29 21.73
C ARG A 9 -15.10 34.61 21.21
N PRO A 10 -13.78 34.73 20.99
CA PRO A 10 -13.25 35.95 20.40
C PRO A 10 -13.98 36.15 19.07
N ARG A 11 -14.57 37.34 18.88
CA ARG A 11 -15.04 37.77 17.56
C ARG A 11 -13.86 37.54 16.62
N ARG A 12 -13.99 36.62 15.66
CA ARG A 12 -13.05 36.55 14.54
C ARG A 12 -13.11 37.92 13.88
N VAL A 13 -12.10 38.75 14.16
CA VAL A 13 -11.86 39.96 13.38
C VAL A 13 -11.49 39.44 12.01
N SER A 14 -12.40 39.54 11.05
CA SER A 14 -12.07 39.30 9.65
C SER A 14 -11.17 40.45 9.23
N PHE A 15 -9.87 40.20 9.16
CA PHE A 15 -8.96 41.12 8.49
C PHE A 15 -9.29 41.09 7.00
N GLU A 16 -9.58 42.25 6.41
CA GLU A 16 -9.63 42.37 4.95
C GLU A 16 -8.19 42.20 4.44
N THR A 17 -7.95 41.09 3.74
CA THR A 17 -6.68 40.80 3.09
C THR A 17 -6.94 40.61 1.61
N ASN A 18 -6.05 41.14 0.77
CA ASN A 18 -6.09 40.91 -0.68
C ASN A 18 -5.54 39.52 -1.07
N ASN A 19 -4.94 38.79 -0.13
CA ASN A 19 -4.38 37.47 -0.39
C ASN A 19 -5.53 36.48 -0.62
N ARG A 20 -5.30 35.56 -1.54
CA ARG A 20 -6.26 34.49 -1.78
C ARG A 20 -6.30 33.59 -0.52
N PRO A 21 -7.49 33.22 0.02
CA PRO A 21 -7.58 32.49 1.29
C PRO A 21 -6.83 31.15 1.37
N ASP A 22 -6.54 30.52 0.23
CA ASP A 22 -5.79 29.25 0.12
C ASP A 22 -4.36 29.42 -0.42
N GLU A 23 -3.89 30.65 -0.65
CA GLU A 23 -2.56 30.92 -1.19
C GLU A 23 -1.44 30.29 -0.37
N TRP A 24 -1.49 30.44 0.95
CA TRP A 24 -0.53 29.80 1.86
C TRP A 24 -0.52 28.27 1.72
N ARG A 25 -1.65 27.61 1.43
CA ARG A 25 -1.68 26.15 1.23
C ARG A 25 -0.98 25.75 -0.06
N ILE A 26 -1.11 26.58 -1.09
CA ILE A 26 -0.47 26.37 -2.38
C ILE A 26 1.04 26.60 -2.27
N GLU A 27 1.46 27.67 -1.60
CA GLU A 27 2.88 27.96 -1.32
C GLU A 27 3.57 26.86 -0.50
N GLN A 28 2.84 26.23 0.43
CA GLN A 28 3.34 25.11 1.23
C GLN A 28 3.20 23.74 0.53
N GLY A 29 2.80 23.71 -0.76
CA GLY A 29 2.67 22.49 -1.55
C GLY A 29 1.49 21.58 -1.14
N MET A 30 0.59 22.03 -0.26
CA MET A 30 -0.56 21.24 0.24
C MET A 30 -1.73 21.17 -0.76
N GLN A 31 -1.71 22.01 -1.80
CA GLN A 31 -2.74 22.07 -2.84
C GLN A 31 -2.13 22.13 -4.25
N GLY A 32 -1.09 21.33 -4.48
CA GLY A 32 -0.41 21.22 -5.77
C GLY A 32 -1.34 20.88 -6.94
N ALA A 33 -2.42 20.14 -6.70
CA ALA A 33 -3.44 19.80 -7.71
C ALA A 33 -4.12 21.01 -8.37
N LYS A 34 -4.04 22.19 -7.75
CA LYS A 34 -4.57 23.44 -8.31
C LYS A 34 -3.57 24.19 -9.19
N LEU A 35 -2.29 23.83 -9.13
CA LEU A 35 -1.24 24.53 -9.86
C LEU A 35 -1.32 24.20 -11.36
N PRO A 36 -1.16 25.19 -12.25
CA PRO A 36 -0.99 24.94 -13.67
C PRO A 36 0.36 24.28 -13.95
N ILE A 37 0.45 23.56 -15.07
CA ILE A 37 1.74 23.29 -15.70
C ILE A 37 2.26 24.62 -16.25
N ILE A 38 3.54 24.92 -15.97
CA ILE A 38 4.23 26.10 -16.51
C ILE A 38 5.05 25.66 -17.70
N ASP A 39 4.62 26.00 -18.91
CA ASP A 39 5.38 25.82 -20.14
C ASP A 39 6.29 27.04 -20.34
N GLN A 40 7.61 26.82 -20.26
CA GLN A 40 8.64 27.83 -20.45
C GLN A 40 9.46 27.61 -21.72
N THR A 41 8.96 26.83 -22.68
CA THR A 41 9.67 26.55 -23.93
C THR A 41 9.73 27.75 -24.89
N GLY A 42 8.83 28.73 -24.72
CA GLY A 42 8.80 29.98 -25.46
C GLY A 42 9.42 31.18 -24.73
N PRO A 43 9.41 32.38 -25.35
CA PRO A 43 9.98 33.60 -24.75
C PRO A 43 9.19 34.15 -23.54
N LYS A 44 7.97 33.65 -23.30
CA LYS A 44 7.13 33.97 -22.14
C LYS A 44 6.48 32.67 -21.63
N PRO A 45 6.34 32.50 -20.30
CA PRO A 45 5.65 31.33 -19.74
C PRO A 45 4.18 31.26 -20.17
N VAL A 46 3.71 30.05 -20.48
CA VAL A 46 2.30 29.72 -20.70
C VAL A 46 1.83 28.83 -19.55
N PHE A 47 0.68 29.14 -18.95
CA PHE A 47 0.12 28.38 -17.84
C PHE A 47 -1.02 27.49 -18.33
N ILE A 48 -0.82 26.17 -18.24
CA ILE A 48 -1.80 25.17 -18.65
C ILE A 48 -2.53 24.69 -17.38
N HIS A 49 -3.73 25.22 -17.18
CA HIS A 49 -4.53 24.93 -15.98
C HIS A 49 -5.21 23.57 -16.06
N PRO A 50 -5.40 22.87 -14.91
CA PRO A 50 -6.27 21.71 -14.83
C PRO A 50 -7.68 22.05 -15.34
N VAL A 51 -8.27 21.15 -16.12
CA VAL A 51 -9.64 21.29 -16.60
C VAL A 51 -10.60 20.86 -15.48
N ASP A 52 -11.65 21.65 -15.24
CA ASP A 52 -12.74 21.23 -14.37
C ASP A 52 -13.52 20.10 -15.07
N PRO A 53 -13.63 18.89 -14.50
CA PRO A 53 -14.27 17.75 -15.16
C PRO A 53 -15.80 17.88 -15.33
N SER A 54 -16.35 19.09 -15.26
CA SER A 54 -17.77 19.39 -15.05
C SER A 54 -18.69 19.25 -16.28
N ALA A 55 -18.35 18.40 -17.25
CA ALA A 55 -19.31 17.96 -18.27
C ALA A 55 -19.50 16.44 -18.20
N ILE A 56 -20.43 16.00 -17.36
CA ILE A 56 -20.99 14.64 -17.46
C ILE A 56 -21.86 14.60 -18.70
N ALA A 57 -21.37 13.97 -19.76
CA ALA A 57 -22.08 13.76 -21.02
C ALA A 57 -22.53 12.30 -21.10
N LYS A 58 -23.70 12.07 -21.68
CA LYS A 58 -24.25 10.72 -21.87
C LYS A 58 -25.00 10.64 -23.19
N ASP A 59 -24.49 9.83 -24.11
CA ASP A 59 -25.17 9.49 -25.36
C ASP A 59 -26.10 8.30 -25.13
N GLN A 60 -27.34 8.59 -24.74
CA GLN A 60 -28.34 7.58 -24.45
C GLN A 60 -28.69 6.73 -25.68
N ALA A 61 -28.69 7.31 -26.88
CA ALA A 61 -29.00 6.58 -28.10
C ALA A 61 -27.91 5.55 -28.44
N ALA A 62 -26.63 5.90 -28.25
CA ALA A 62 -25.53 4.96 -28.43
C ALA A 62 -25.57 3.81 -27.41
N ILE A 63 -25.95 4.10 -26.16
CA ILE A 63 -26.13 3.10 -25.09
C ILE A 63 -27.29 2.17 -25.40
N ASP A 64 -28.46 2.72 -25.75
CA ASP A 64 -29.66 1.93 -26.08
C ASP A 64 -29.44 1.03 -27.30
N ALA A 65 -28.62 1.48 -28.25
CA ALA A 65 -28.23 0.70 -29.43
C ALA A 65 -27.35 -0.53 -29.12
N VAL A 66 -26.89 -0.72 -27.88
CA VAL A 66 -26.22 -1.96 -27.44
C VAL A 66 -27.23 -3.08 -27.16
N GLY A 67 -28.49 -2.74 -26.89
CA GLY A 67 -29.56 -3.69 -26.61
C GLY A 67 -29.74 -3.99 -25.13
N ASP A 68 -30.32 -5.16 -24.85
CA ASP A 68 -30.71 -5.58 -23.50
C ASP A 68 -29.50 -6.03 -22.67
N ARG A 69 -28.97 -5.08 -21.88
CA ARG A 69 -27.78 -5.27 -21.03
C ARG A 69 -27.95 -6.38 -19.99
N ASP A 70 -29.16 -6.56 -19.46
CA ASP A 70 -29.42 -7.57 -18.41
C ASP A 70 -29.37 -8.98 -18.97
N LYS A 71 -29.62 -9.14 -20.28
CA LYS A 71 -29.38 -10.41 -20.99
C LYS A 71 -27.93 -10.55 -21.43
N LEU A 72 -27.32 -9.47 -21.93
CA LEU A 72 -25.96 -9.51 -22.47
C LEU A 72 -24.91 -9.80 -21.39
N PHE A 73 -25.11 -9.25 -20.19
CA PHE A 73 -24.24 -9.42 -19.03
C PHE A 73 -24.93 -10.20 -17.91
N ALA A 74 -25.82 -11.14 -18.27
CA ALA A 74 -26.47 -12.01 -17.32
C ALA A 74 -25.46 -12.96 -16.64
N ARG A 75 -25.85 -13.50 -15.48
CA ARG A 75 -25.14 -14.62 -14.86
C ARG A 75 -25.19 -15.84 -15.75
N GLU A 76 -24.01 -16.35 -16.14
CA GLU A 76 -23.91 -17.50 -17.07
C GLU A 76 -23.68 -18.83 -16.35
N LEU A 77 -23.09 -18.78 -15.16
CA LEU A 77 -22.74 -19.97 -14.38
C LEU A 77 -23.57 -20.01 -13.10
N ASP A 78 -24.31 -21.11 -12.92
CA ASP A 78 -25.06 -21.40 -11.70
C ASP A 78 -24.12 -21.42 -10.49
N GLY A 79 -24.49 -20.70 -9.42
CA GLY A 79 -23.67 -20.54 -8.22
C GLY A 79 -22.47 -19.59 -8.35
N TRP A 80 -22.34 -18.81 -9.43
CA TRP A 80 -21.26 -17.81 -9.59
C TRP A 80 -21.83 -16.39 -9.64
N LYS A 81 -21.96 -15.75 -8.48
CA LYS A 81 -22.42 -14.35 -8.40
C LYS A 81 -21.26 -13.37 -8.60
N GLY A 82 -21.49 -12.32 -9.39
CA GLY A 82 -20.52 -11.29 -9.73
C GLY A 82 -19.48 -11.69 -10.77
N PHE A 83 -19.71 -12.79 -11.49
CA PHE A 83 -18.86 -13.26 -12.59
C PHE A 83 -19.52 -13.00 -13.95
N VAL A 84 -18.75 -12.42 -14.86
CA VAL A 84 -19.04 -12.36 -16.29
C VAL A 84 -17.79 -12.87 -17.01
N GLU A 85 -17.96 -13.83 -17.94
CA GLU A 85 -16.86 -14.25 -18.79
C GLU A 85 -16.64 -13.22 -19.88
N TRP A 86 -15.45 -12.60 -19.89
CA TRP A 86 -15.07 -11.64 -20.92
C TRP A 86 -14.16 -12.26 -21.97
N GLU A 87 -13.32 -13.22 -21.58
CA GLU A 87 -12.17 -13.63 -22.39
C GLU A 87 -12.54 -14.50 -23.60
N ASN A 88 -13.69 -15.17 -23.54
CA ASN A 88 -14.22 -15.95 -24.66
C ASN A 88 -15.31 -15.22 -25.46
N TYR A 89 -15.70 -14.01 -25.07
CA TYR A 89 -16.85 -13.27 -25.62
C TYR A 89 -16.45 -11.84 -26.02
N PRO A 90 -15.68 -11.65 -27.11
CA PRO A 90 -15.23 -10.33 -27.55
C PRO A 90 -16.37 -9.35 -27.82
N GLU A 91 -17.54 -9.83 -28.27
CA GLU A 91 -18.72 -9.02 -28.50
C GLU A 91 -19.26 -8.37 -27.22
N LYS A 92 -19.11 -9.03 -26.05
CA LYS A 92 -19.45 -8.43 -24.76
C LYS A 92 -18.47 -7.33 -24.39
N LYS A 93 -17.17 -7.52 -24.66
CA LYS A 93 -16.14 -6.48 -24.44
C LYS A 93 -16.42 -5.25 -25.29
N ASP A 94 -16.76 -5.45 -26.56
CA ASP A 94 -17.10 -4.36 -27.49
C ASP A 94 -18.36 -3.60 -27.04
N ALA A 95 -19.40 -4.33 -26.62
CA ALA A 95 -20.61 -3.75 -26.08
C ALA A 95 -20.35 -2.92 -24.81
N ALA A 96 -19.59 -3.47 -23.85
CA ALA A 96 -19.22 -2.78 -22.63
C ALA A 96 -18.37 -1.53 -22.92
N ARG A 97 -17.38 -1.63 -23.81
CA ARG A 97 -16.57 -0.48 -24.25
C ARG A 97 -17.44 0.60 -24.87
N LYS A 98 -18.42 0.24 -25.72
CA LYS A 98 -19.36 1.20 -26.29
C LYS A 98 -20.14 1.91 -25.19
N ILE A 99 -20.70 1.19 -24.22
CA ILE A 99 -21.42 1.78 -23.08
C ILE A 99 -20.53 2.75 -22.30
N LEU A 100 -19.30 2.34 -21.96
CA LEU A 100 -18.38 3.15 -21.16
C LEU A 100 -17.89 4.40 -21.92
N SER A 101 -17.58 4.26 -23.21
CA SER A 101 -17.11 5.38 -24.04
C SER A 101 -18.21 6.36 -24.47
N SER A 102 -19.49 5.95 -24.40
CA SER A 102 -20.65 6.81 -24.70
C SER A 102 -21.06 7.72 -23.54
N GLN A 103 -20.32 7.72 -22.42
CA GLN A 103 -20.58 8.62 -21.31
C GLN A 103 -19.29 9.02 -20.59
N THR A 104 -19.32 10.12 -19.86
CA THR A 104 -18.22 10.51 -18.96
C THR A 104 -18.57 10.19 -17.52
N PHE A 105 -17.55 9.87 -16.73
CA PHE A 105 -17.66 9.52 -15.31
C PHE A 105 -16.98 10.59 -14.46
N PRO A 106 -17.35 10.73 -13.18
CA PRO A 106 -16.65 11.64 -12.27
C PRO A 106 -15.16 11.33 -12.25
N SER A 107 -14.34 12.39 -12.23
CA SER A 107 -12.90 12.22 -12.11
C SER A 107 -12.53 11.63 -10.75
N VAL A 108 -11.52 10.78 -10.73
CA VAL A 108 -10.84 10.39 -9.49
C VAL A 108 -10.33 11.66 -8.79
N PRO A 109 -10.60 11.87 -7.48
CA PRO A 109 -10.00 12.97 -6.75
C PRO A 109 -8.48 12.93 -6.87
N ASP A 110 -7.83 14.00 -7.32
CA ASP A 110 -6.37 14.08 -7.35
C ASP A 110 -5.84 14.29 -5.92
N TYR A 111 -5.59 13.19 -5.23
CA TYR A 111 -4.90 13.16 -3.93
C TYR A 111 -3.38 12.97 -4.09
N MET A 112 -2.89 12.79 -5.32
CA MET A 112 -1.46 12.64 -5.58
C MET A 112 -0.76 13.97 -5.37
N THR A 113 -1.36 15.04 -5.88
CA THR A 113 -0.87 16.41 -5.71
C THR A 113 -1.80 17.25 -4.82
N GLY A 114 -2.92 16.67 -4.37
CA GLY A 114 -3.86 17.26 -3.42
C GLY A 114 -3.73 16.69 -2.00
N PRO A 115 -4.63 17.08 -1.08
CA PRO A 115 -4.61 16.58 0.28
C PRO A 115 -5.05 15.11 0.32
N ILE A 116 -4.23 14.26 0.95
CA ILE A 116 -4.68 12.94 1.38
C ILE A 116 -5.78 13.15 2.45
N PRO A 117 -6.98 12.56 2.31
CA PRO A 117 -8.06 12.78 3.27
C PRO A 117 -7.64 12.41 4.71
N GLY A 118 -7.98 13.28 5.68
CA GLY A 118 -7.47 13.23 7.06
C GLY A 118 -8.12 12.22 8.01
N THR A 119 -9.11 11.46 7.55
CA THR A 119 -9.69 10.29 8.24
C THR A 119 -9.53 9.07 7.33
N ASN A 120 -9.40 7.86 7.91
CA ASN A 120 -9.23 6.56 7.20
C ASN A 120 -9.87 6.63 5.81
N PRO A 121 -9.06 6.90 4.77
CA PRO A 121 -9.58 7.50 3.54
C PRO A 121 -10.28 6.38 2.82
N VAL A 122 -11.60 6.30 2.97
CA VAL A 122 -12.38 5.54 2.02
C VAL A 122 -12.38 6.41 0.76
N LEU A 123 -11.35 6.27 -0.08
CA LEU A 123 -11.53 6.57 -1.49
C LEU A 123 -12.77 5.75 -1.88
N LEU A 124 -13.81 6.42 -2.36
CA LEU A 124 -15.08 5.71 -2.59
C LEU A 124 -14.95 4.79 -3.79
N GLY A 125 -14.18 5.21 -4.81
CA GLY A 125 -14.13 4.54 -6.10
C GLY A 125 -15.48 4.62 -6.81
N ASP A 126 -16.04 5.84 -6.81
CA ASP A 126 -17.35 6.13 -7.40
C ASP A 126 -17.34 5.88 -8.92
N ASP A 127 -16.20 6.09 -9.57
CA ASP A 127 -15.94 5.75 -10.97
C ASP A 127 -16.11 4.26 -11.23
N PHE A 128 -15.45 3.37 -10.47
CA PHE A 128 -15.60 1.93 -10.62
C PHE A 128 -17.02 1.46 -10.33
N THR A 129 -17.64 2.05 -9.30
CA THR A 129 -19.03 1.77 -8.94
C THR A 129 -19.94 2.11 -10.11
N GLN A 130 -19.75 3.30 -10.71
CA GLN A 130 -20.53 3.75 -11.86
C GLN A 130 -20.21 2.96 -13.14
N TRP A 131 -18.99 2.48 -13.35
CA TRP A 131 -18.66 1.61 -14.48
C TRP A 131 -19.43 0.29 -14.40
N HIS A 132 -19.48 -0.34 -13.21
CA HIS A 132 -20.24 -1.57 -13.01
C HIS A 132 -21.75 -1.35 -13.20
N GLN A 133 -22.29 -0.26 -12.64
CA GLN A 133 -23.69 0.13 -12.81
C GLN A 133 -24.04 0.51 -14.26
N ALA A 134 -23.10 1.13 -14.98
CA ALA A 134 -23.27 1.50 -16.38
C ALA A 134 -23.37 0.25 -17.27
N ILE A 135 -22.54 -0.77 -17.02
CA ILE A 135 -22.64 -2.05 -17.72
C ILE A 135 -23.96 -2.76 -17.39
N GLY A 136 -24.33 -2.82 -16.11
CA GLY A 136 -25.59 -3.43 -15.67
C GLY A 136 -25.53 -4.96 -15.58
N GLY A 137 -26.68 -5.62 -15.65
CA GLY A 137 -26.78 -7.08 -15.51
C GLY A 137 -26.17 -7.58 -14.20
N GLU A 138 -25.40 -8.65 -14.27
CA GLU A 138 -24.77 -9.30 -13.10
C GLU A 138 -23.76 -8.39 -12.37
N LEU A 139 -23.28 -7.32 -13.02
CA LEU A 139 -22.30 -6.40 -12.42
C LEU A 139 -22.92 -5.28 -11.59
N ALA A 140 -24.22 -4.99 -11.78
CA ALA A 140 -24.85 -3.81 -11.18
C ALA A 140 -24.74 -3.77 -9.64
N ASP A 141 -24.90 -4.93 -9.00
CA ASP A 141 -24.90 -5.09 -7.54
C ASP A 141 -23.54 -5.48 -6.95
N VAL A 142 -22.55 -5.79 -7.81
CA VAL A 142 -21.21 -6.22 -7.40
C VAL A 142 -20.54 -5.26 -6.41
N PRO A 143 -20.62 -3.93 -6.56
CA PRO A 143 -20.05 -3.01 -5.58
C PRO A 143 -20.62 -3.18 -4.17
N GLU A 144 -21.95 -3.33 -4.06
CA GLU A 144 -22.63 -3.46 -2.78
C GLU A 144 -22.38 -4.83 -2.15
N ASP A 145 -22.50 -5.91 -2.93
CA ASP A 145 -22.19 -7.28 -2.47
C ASP A 145 -20.75 -7.41 -1.95
N SER A 146 -19.81 -6.76 -2.66
CA SER A 146 -18.40 -6.73 -2.26
C SER A 146 -18.24 -6.04 -0.91
N TRP A 147 -18.91 -4.89 -0.71
CA TRP A 147 -18.85 -4.17 0.55
C TRP A 147 -19.48 -4.94 1.72
N GLN A 148 -20.60 -5.62 1.49
CA GLN A 148 -21.20 -6.49 2.51
C GLN A 148 -20.27 -7.65 2.91
N THR A 149 -19.55 -8.22 1.94
CA THR A 149 -18.53 -9.23 2.21
C THR A 149 -17.39 -8.69 3.07
N VAL A 150 -16.92 -7.46 2.80
CA VAL A 150 -15.90 -6.79 3.62
C VAL A 150 -16.36 -6.64 5.06
N LEU A 151 -17.57 -6.13 5.29
CA LEU A 151 -18.13 -5.92 6.63
C LEU A 151 -18.29 -7.23 7.41
N LYS A 152 -18.55 -8.33 6.71
CA LYS A 152 -18.68 -9.67 7.28
C LYS A 152 -17.33 -10.31 7.62
N GLU A 153 -16.35 -10.23 6.72
CA GLU A 153 -15.12 -11.03 6.80
C GLU A 153 -13.94 -10.27 7.44
N LYS A 154 -13.92 -8.94 7.40
CA LYS A 154 -12.78 -8.15 7.86
C LYS A 154 -12.94 -7.65 9.29
N HIS A 155 -11.80 -7.48 9.95
CA HIS A 155 -11.75 -6.98 11.31
C HIS A 155 -12.34 -5.56 11.40
N LYS A 156 -13.05 -5.24 12.48
CA LYS A 156 -13.69 -3.92 12.67
C LYS A 156 -12.70 -2.75 12.67
N ASP A 157 -11.45 -3.02 13.03
CA ASP A 157 -10.36 -2.02 13.05
C ASP A 157 -9.56 -1.94 11.74
N MET A 158 -9.98 -2.63 10.67
CA MET A 158 -9.29 -2.57 9.39
C MET A 158 -9.23 -1.13 8.86
N LEU A 159 -8.10 -0.73 8.29
CA LEU A 159 -8.01 0.53 7.56
C LEU A 159 -8.56 0.30 6.15
N HIS A 160 -9.61 1.04 5.78
CA HIS A 160 -10.31 0.90 4.50
C HIS A 160 -9.80 2.05 3.61
N LEU A 161 -8.94 1.72 2.64
CA LEU A 161 -8.26 2.70 1.79
C LEU A 161 -9.03 2.99 0.49
N LEU A 162 -9.80 2.02 0.00
CA LEU A 162 -10.68 2.14 -1.16
C LEU A 162 -11.91 1.27 -0.90
N LYS A 163 -13.13 1.82 -1.04
CA LYS A 163 -14.37 1.05 -0.85
C LYS A 163 -14.56 0.06 -1.98
N PHE A 164 -14.45 0.52 -3.21
CA PHE A 164 -14.66 -0.29 -4.40
C PHE A 164 -13.74 0.11 -5.55
N PRO A 165 -13.01 -0.84 -6.16
CA PRO A 165 -12.77 -2.20 -5.67
C PRO A 165 -12.13 -2.15 -4.27
N TYR A 166 -12.53 -3.05 -3.38
CA TYR A 166 -12.11 -2.94 -1.98
C TYR A 166 -10.59 -3.11 -1.82
N ASN A 167 -9.96 -2.15 -1.13
CA ASN A 167 -8.56 -2.23 -0.71
C ASN A 167 -8.43 -1.78 0.74
N GLY A 168 -7.73 -2.57 1.56
CA GLY A 168 -7.52 -2.25 2.97
C GLY A 168 -6.32 -2.97 3.59
N GLU A 169 -5.76 -2.36 4.63
CA GLU A 169 -4.65 -2.90 5.42
C GLU A 169 -4.98 -2.95 6.92
N PRO A 170 -4.42 -3.89 7.68
CA PRO A 170 -4.50 -3.84 9.13
C PRO A 170 -3.77 -2.60 9.67
N PRO A 171 -4.24 -2.00 10.79
CA PRO A 171 -3.53 -0.89 11.42
C PRO A 171 -2.18 -1.35 11.98
N LYS A 172 -1.18 -0.45 12.03
CA LYS A 172 0.20 -0.74 12.49
C LYS A 172 0.26 -1.60 13.77
N ARG A 173 -0.62 -1.33 14.74
CA ARG A 173 -0.68 -2.06 16.02
C ARG A 173 -1.08 -3.54 15.90
N LEU A 174 -1.75 -3.92 14.80
CA LEU A 174 -2.25 -5.28 14.55
C LEU A 174 -1.45 -6.01 13.47
N VAL A 175 -0.81 -5.31 12.52
CA VAL A 175 0.00 -5.92 11.43
C VAL A 175 1.00 -6.94 11.98
N THR A 176 1.77 -6.53 12.99
CA THR A 176 2.86 -7.31 13.59
C THR A 176 2.49 -7.93 14.94
N ALA A 177 1.21 -7.95 15.30
CA ALA A 177 0.78 -8.50 16.59
C ALA A 177 1.01 -10.02 16.69
N LYS A 178 1.09 -10.72 15.55
CA LYS A 178 1.41 -12.14 15.45
C LYS A 178 2.28 -12.39 14.20
N PRO A 179 3.21 -13.37 14.22
CA PRO A 179 3.96 -13.76 13.03
C PRO A 179 3.08 -14.31 11.90
N ILE A 180 1.98 -14.99 12.22
CA ILE A 180 0.94 -15.39 11.27
C ILE A 180 -0.24 -14.43 11.41
N THR A 181 -0.58 -13.75 10.32
CA THR A 181 -1.64 -12.77 10.27
C THR A 181 -3.01 -13.48 10.27
N PRO A 182 -3.90 -13.19 11.23
CA PRO A 182 -5.25 -13.74 11.22
C PRO A 182 -6.02 -13.36 9.94
N ASN A 183 -6.89 -14.25 9.45
CA ASN A 183 -7.67 -14.04 8.22
C ASN A 183 -8.40 -12.68 8.18
N PRO A 184 -9.11 -12.24 9.24
CA PRO A 184 -9.79 -10.94 9.24
C PRO A 184 -8.86 -9.72 9.19
N LEU A 185 -7.56 -9.89 9.47
CA LEU A 185 -6.55 -8.83 9.45
C LEU A 185 -5.60 -8.92 8.25
N HIS A 186 -5.61 -10.01 7.48
CA HIS A 186 -4.77 -10.10 6.29
C HIS A 186 -5.18 -9.00 5.29
N PHE A 187 -4.22 -8.23 4.78
CA PHE A 187 -4.50 -7.13 3.85
C PHE A 187 -5.24 -7.62 2.59
N VAL A 188 -6.02 -6.74 1.98
CA VAL A 188 -6.82 -7.04 0.78
C VAL A 188 -6.51 -6.05 -0.31
N ARG A 189 -6.12 -6.55 -1.49
CA ARG A 189 -6.05 -5.78 -2.73
C ARG A 189 -7.00 -6.43 -3.76
N ASN A 190 -8.03 -5.71 -4.19
CA ASN A 190 -8.90 -6.09 -5.30
C ASN A 190 -8.76 -5.09 -6.45
N HIS A 191 -8.92 -5.56 -7.69
CA HIS A 191 -9.01 -4.71 -8.87
C HIS A 191 -10.45 -4.59 -9.37
N GLY A 192 -11.33 -5.49 -8.96
CA GLY A 192 -12.76 -5.46 -9.19
C GLY A 192 -13.56 -5.90 -7.97
N GLY A 193 -14.74 -6.44 -8.24
CA GLY A 193 -15.60 -7.03 -7.23
C GLY A 193 -15.07 -8.29 -6.58
N ILE A 194 -15.79 -8.78 -5.57
CA ILE A 194 -15.58 -10.07 -4.93
C ILE A 194 -16.60 -11.06 -5.50
N PRO A 195 -16.20 -11.96 -6.43
CA PRO A 195 -17.05 -13.06 -6.84
C PRO A 195 -17.46 -13.93 -5.65
N LEU A 196 -18.75 -14.30 -5.59
CA LEU A 196 -19.28 -15.24 -4.61
C LEU A 196 -19.61 -16.54 -5.34
N ILE A 197 -18.79 -17.56 -5.11
CA ILE A 197 -18.83 -18.80 -5.88
C ILE A 197 -19.16 -19.98 -4.96
N ASP A 198 -20.22 -20.71 -5.31
CA ASP A 198 -20.64 -21.92 -4.61
C ASP A 198 -19.64 -23.06 -4.85
N LYS A 199 -19.14 -23.65 -3.76
CA LYS A 199 -18.15 -24.74 -3.80
C LYS A 199 -18.56 -25.90 -4.72
N ASP A 200 -19.82 -26.33 -4.62
CA ASP A 200 -20.31 -27.53 -5.32
C ASP A 200 -20.56 -27.27 -6.82
N LYS A 201 -20.61 -25.99 -7.22
CA LYS A 201 -20.73 -25.56 -8.62
C LYS A 201 -19.40 -25.11 -9.21
N PHE A 202 -18.37 -24.98 -8.38
CA PHE A 202 -17.07 -24.51 -8.81
C PHE A 202 -16.35 -25.53 -9.70
N PHE A 203 -15.76 -25.00 -10.77
CA PHE A 203 -14.82 -25.69 -11.61
C PHE A 203 -13.81 -24.69 -12.14
N PHE A 204 -12.69 -25.20 -12.66
CA PHE A 204 -11.77 -24.42 -13.46
C PHE A 204 -11.21 -25.26 -14.62
N THR A 205 -10.74 -24.58 -15.66
CA THR A 205 -10.19 -25.23 -16.85
C THR A 205 -8.68 -25.06 -16.93
N LEU A 206 -7.95 -26.11 -17.30
CA LEU A 206 -6.54 -26.05 -17.68
C LEU A 206 -6.40 -26.40 -19.16
N ASP A 207 -5.98 -25.43 -19.96
CA ASP A 207 -5.90 -25.55 -21.42
C ASP A 207 -4.68 -24.84 -22.05
N GLY A 208 -4.75 -24.55 -23.34
CA GLY A 208 -3.65 -23.99 -24.12
C GLY A 208 -2.64 -25.05 -24.54
N LEU A 209 -1.36 -24.72 -24.41
CA LEU A 209 -0.24 -25.54 -24.83
C LEU A 209 0.11 -26.66 -23.82
N VAL A 210 -0.88 -27.50 -23.52
CA VAL A 210 -0.74 -28.76 -22.77
C VAL A 210 -1.16 -29.95 -23.61
N ALA A 211 -0.62 -31.13 -23.33
CA ALA A 211 -0.91 -32.33 -24.14
C ALA A 211 -2.39 -32.76 -24.07
N THR A 212 -3.04 -32.59 -22.91
CA THR A 212 -4.44 -32.95 -22.70
C THR A 212 -5.12 -31.89 -21.82
N PRO A 213 -5.83 -30.92 -22.42
CA PRO A 213 -6.65 -29.96 -21.69
C PRO A 213 -7.71 -30.66 -20.84
N LYS A 214 -7.98 -30.15 -19.64
CA LYS A 214 -8.93 -30.75 -18.68
C LYS A 214 -9.71 -29.70 -17.91
N LYS A 215 -10.90 -30.08 -17.47
CA LYS A 215 -11.74 -29.35 -16.52
C LYS A 215 -11.67 -30.07 -15.16
N TYR A 216 -11.51 -29.32 -14.08
CA TYR A 216 -11.42 -29.85 -12.73
C TYR A 216 -12.47 -29.20 -11.84
N THR A 217 -13.07 -30.00 -10.96
CA THR A 217 -13.82 -29.51 -9.79
C THR A 217 -12.87 -29.28 -8.62
N LEU A 218 -13.35 -28.67 -7.53
CA LEU A 218 -12.55 -28.58 -6.31
C LEU A 218 -12.26 -29.98 -5.72
N ASN A 219 -13.26 -30.88 -5.76
CA ASN A 219 -13.11 -32.24 -5.25
C ASN A 219 -12.05 -33.04 -6.02
N ASP A 220 -11.93 -32.84 -7.34
CA ASP A 220 -10.89 -33.49 -8.15
C ASP A 220 -9.49 -33.20 -7.65
N ILE A 221 -9.21 -31.94 -7.29
CA ILE A 221 -7.87 -31.52 -6.86
C ILE A 221 -7.61 -31.74 -5.36
N MET A 222 -8.66 -31.96 -4.57
CA MET A 222 -8.57 -32.33 -3.15
C MET A 222 -8.34 -33.83 -2.94
N ASP A 223 -8.55 -34.67 -3.96
CA ASP A 223 -8.30 -36.10 -3.92
C ASP A 223 -6.79 -36.40 -3.77
N GLU A 224 -6.39 -36.74 -2.55
CA GLU A 224 -4.99 -37.04 -2.19
C GLU A 224 -4.42 -38.26 -2.91
N SER A 225 -5.27 -39.16 -3.43
CA SER A 225 -4.80 -40.30 -4.23
C SER A 225 -4.23 -39.86 -5.58
N ARG A 226 -4.66 -38.68 -6.07
CA ARG A 226 -4.23 -38.08 -7.34
C ARG A 226 -3.23 -36.94 -7.12
N PHE A 227 -3.51 -36.08 -6.15
CA PHE A 227 -2.74 -34.87 -5.90
C PHE A 227 -2.32 -34.76 -4.44
N PRO A 228 -1.04 -35.04 -4.13
CA PRO A 228 -0.51 -34.83 -2.79
C PRO A 228 -0.69 -33.37 -2.36
N GLN A 229 -1.32 -33.18 -1.20
CA GLN A 229 -1.51 -31.86 -0.62
C GLN A 229 -0.20 -31.30 -0.08
N ILE A 230 -0.09 -29.98 -0.13
CA ILE A 230 1.04 -29.19 0.32
C ILE A 230 0.50 -28.14 1.29
N VAL A 231 1.19 -27.95 2.41
CA VAL A 231 0.92 -26.90 3.39
C VAL A 231 2.15 -26.02 3.48
N GLU A 232 2.02 -24.74 3.13
CA GLU A 232 3.14 -23.80 3.08
C GLU A 232 2.76 -22.47 3.71
N THR A 233 3.66 -21.94 4.54
CA THR A 233 3.51 -20.62 5.15
C THR A 233 4.17 -19.58 4.27
N VAL A 234 3.39 -18.61 3.79
CA VAL A 234 3.82 -17.64 2.78
C VAL A 234 3.42 -16.23 3.20
N THR A 235 4.36 -15.30 3.12
CA THR A 235 4.10 -13.87 3.15
C THR A 235 3.73 -13.38 1.76
N ILE A 236 2.58 -12.73 1.66
CA ILE A 236 2.18 -11.99 0.46
C ILE A 236 2.40 -10.51 0.75
N GLN A 237 3.14 -9.83 -0.13
CA GLN A 237 3.36 -8.39 -0.06
C GLN A 237 2.83 -7.71 -1.33
N CYS A 238 2.07 -6.63 -1.17
CA CYS A 238 1.68 -5.79 -2.29
C CYS A 238 2.90 -5.02 -2.80
N SER A 239 3.05 -4.87 -4.13
CA SER A 239 4.07 -3.96 -4.68
C SER A 239 3.85 -2.51 -4.24
N GLY A 240 2.62 -2.13 -3.86
CA GLY A 240 2.29 -0.82 -3.34
C GLY A 240 2.58 -0.63 -1.84
N THR A 241 3.10 -1.62 -1.13
CA THR A 241 3.44 -1.47 0.31
C THR A 241 4.31 -0.22 0.50
N ARG A 242 3.98 0.61 1.51
CA ARG A 242 4.68 1.86 1.83
C ARG A 242 4.61 2.94 0.74
N ARG A 243 3.62 2.89 -0.15
CA ARG A 243 3.44 3.88 -1.22
C ARG A 243 3.28 5.30 -0.70
N ILE A 244 2.63 5.49 0.45
CA ILE A 244 2.38 6.83 1.01
C ILE A 244 3.66 7.63 1.26
N GLU A 245 4.79 6.96 1.49
CA GLU A 245 6.10 7.61 1.62
C GLU A 245 6.59 8.23 0.31
N GLN A 246 6.37 7.54 -0.82
CA GLN A 246 6.68 8.11 -2.13
C GLN A 246 5.72 9.25 -2.46
N ILE A 247 4.40 9.07 -2.24
CA ILE A 247 3.39 10.12 -2.47
C ILE A 247 3.75 11.40 -1.72
N GLY A 248 4.11 11.29 -0.45
CA GLY A 248 4.39 12.45 0.42
C GLY A 248 5.62 13.26 0.04
N LEU A 249 6.50 12.76 -0.84
CA LEU A 249 7.68 13.49 -1.31
C LEU A 249 7.65 13.77 -2.81
N TYR A 250 7.23 12.78 -3.59
CA TYR A 250 7.30 12.77 -5.06
C TYR A 250 6.04 12.07 -5.60
N PRO A 251 4.95 12.84 -5.82
CA PRO A 251 3.75 12.32 -6.46
C PRO A 251 4.06 11.60 -7.77
N GLY A 252 3.34 10.51 -8.02
CA GLY A 252 3.51 9.67 -9.20
C GLY A 252 2.19 9.41 -9.89
N GLN A 253 2.04 8.21 -10.43
CA GLN A 253 0.83 7.78 -11.10
C GLN A 253 -0.35 7.74 -10.12
N GLY A 254 -1.37 8.54 -10.40
CA GLY A 254 -2.69 8.51 -9.76
C GLY A 254 -3.77 8.03 -10.72
N ASP A 255 -3.46 7.01 -11.52
CA ASP A 255 -4.26 6.50 -12.65
C ASP A 255 -5.72 6.18 -12.33
N GLU A 256 -6.47 5.82 -13.38
CA GLU A 256 -7.85 5.34 -13.38
C GLU A 256 -8.20 4.31 -12.29
N VAL A 257 -7.25 3.52 -11.78
CA VAL A 257 -7.46 2.77 -10.54
C VAL A 257 -6.82 3.59 -9.42
N PRO A 258 -7.60 4.20 -8.50
CA PRO A 258 -7.03 4.94 -7.40
C PRO A 258 -5.96 4.11 -6.70
N GLN A 259 -4.71 4.54 -6.83
CA GLN A 259 -3.56 3.89 -6.24
C GLN A 259 -3.65 4.04 -4.73
N ALA A 260 -4.27 3.07 -4.07
CA ALA A 260 -4.50 3.10 -2.63
C ALA A 260 -3.22 3.57 -1.89
N PRO A 261 -3.32 4.57 -1.00
CA PRO A 261 -2.18 5.19 -0.33
C PRO A 261 -1.68 4.30 0.81
N TRP A 262 -1.22 3.10 0.44
CA TRP A 262 -0.75 2.09 1.38
C TRP A 262 0.33 2.64 2.30
N ALA A 263 0.14 2.42 3.59
CA ALA A 263 1.15 2.54 4.61
C ALA A 263 1.93 1.20 4.68
N GLU A 264 2.37 0.81 5.87
CA GLU A 264 3.29 -0.32 6.07
C GLU A 264 2.58 -1.67 6.22
N GLY A 265 1.25 -1.73 6.13
CA GLY A 265 0.41 -2.89 6.40
C GLY A 265 -0.09 -3.65 5.17
N ALA A 266 0.31 -3.27 3.95
CA ALA A 266 -0.03 -4.00 2.72
C ALA A 266 0.77 -5.32 2.52
N ILE A 267 0.96 -6.05 3.62
CA ILE A 267 1.74 -7.27 3.76
C ILE A 267 1.10 -8.16 4.82
N GLY A 268 1.14 -9.47 4.63
CA GLY A 268 0.62 -10.43 5.60
C GLY A 268 1.13 -11.84 5.36
N THR A 269 1.16 -12.64 6.42
CA THR A 269 1.67 -14.03 6.38
C THR A 269 0.55 -14.98 6.76
N ALA A 270 0.34 -16.02 5.96
CA ALA A 270 -0.63 -17.05 6.24
C ALA A 270 -0.12 -18.44 5.83
N THR A 271 -0.71 -19.47 6.42
CA THR A 271 -0.45 -20.86 6.05
C THR A 271 -1.50 -21.32 5.06
N TYR A 272 -1.08 -21.74 3.87
CA TYR A 272 -1.97 -22.15 2.78
C TYR A 272 -1.90 -23.65 2.58
N ARG A 273 -3.04 -24.30 2.42
CA ARG A 273 -3.14 -25.71 2.00
C ARG A 273 -3.67 -25.78 0.57
N GLY A 274 -3.05 -26.63 -0.23
CA GLY A 274 -3.38 -26.77 -1.64
C GLY A 274 -2.60 -27.88 -2.35
N ILE A 275 -2.47 -27.76 -3.68
CA ILE A 275 -1.64 -28.64 -4.50
C ILE A 275 -0.64 -27.85 -5.35
N SER A 276 0.47 -28.49 -5.72
CA SER A 276 1.43 -27.89 -6.65
C SER A 276 0.84 -27.81 -8.07
N LEU A 277 0.87 -26.63 -8.69
CA LEU A 277 0.43 -26.44 -10.08
C LEU A 277 1.21 -27.35 -11.06
N LYS A 278 2.46 -27.67 -10.73
CA LYS A 278 3.27 -28.62 -11.52
C LYS A 278 2.61 -29.99 -11.66
N LYS A 279 1.94 -30.47 -10.60
CA LYS A 279 1.27 -31.77 -10.60
C LYS A 279 0.06 -31.76 -11.53
N LEU A 280 -0.68 -30.66 -11.55
CA LEU A 280 -1.82 -30.48 -12.45
C LEU A 280 -1.36 -30.42 -13.92
N ILE A 281 -0.24 -29.74 -14.20
CA ILE A 281 0.37 -29.75 -15.54
C ILE A 281 0.80 -31.16 -15.95
N LYS A 282 1.35 -31.95 -15.03
CA LYS A 282 1.69 -33.36 -15.28
C LYS A 282 0.44 -34.20 -15.57
N ASP A 283 -0.66 -33.97 -14.85
CA ASP A 283 -1.94 -34.67 -15.09
C ASP A 283 -2.53 -34.35 -16.48
N CYS A 284 -2.30 -33.14 -17.00
CA CYS A 284 -2.58 -32.74 -18.37
C CYS A 284 -1.55 -33.26 -19.41
N GLY A 285 -0.68 -34.21 -19.04
CA GLY A 285 0.33 -34.80 -19.93
C GLY A 285 1.56 -33.92 -20.18
N GLY A 286 1.71 -32.81 -19.47
CA GLY A 286 2.84 -31.88 -19.62
C GLY A 286 2.59 -30.75 -20.62
N LEU A 287 3.54 -29.82 -20.68
CA LEU A 287 3.55 -28.71 -21.63
C LEU A 287 3.97 -29.19 -23.02
N ILE A 288 3.39 -28.62 -24.07
CA ILE A 288 3.71 -28.88 -25.48
C ILE A 288 4.12 -27.59 -26.21
N ASN A 289 4.61 -27.73 -27.44
CA ASN A 289 4.79 -26.62 -28.40
C ASN A 289 5.51 -25.37 -27.82
N GLY A 290 6.55 -25.59 -27.01
CA GLY A 290 7.38 -24.50 -26.50
C GLY A 290 6.74 -23.64 -25.40
N ALA A 291 5.65 -24.06 -24.77
CA ALA A 291 5.07 -23.33 -23.64
C ALA A 291 6.10 -23.05 -22.53
N LYS A 292 6.17 -21.78 -22.12
CA LYS A 292 7.09 -21.30 -21.07
C LYS A 292 6.37 -20.56 -19.96
N HIS A 293 5.08 -20.28 -20.10
CA HIS A 293 4.30 -19.50 -19.13
C HIS A 293 2.92 -20.14 -18.90
N LEU A 294 2.39 -19.89 -17.70
CA LEU A 294 1.04 -20.26 -17.30
C LEU A 294 0.30 -18.96 -17.01
N GLU A 295 -0.65 -18.62 -17.86
CA GLU A 295 -1.58 -17.51 -17.68
C GLU A 295 -2.71 -17.95 -16.74
N LEU A 296 -3.03 -17.10 -15.78
CA LEU A 296 -3.89 -17.37 -14.63
C LEU A 296 -5.05 -16.40 -14.69
N TYR A 297 -6.27 -16.92 -14.72
CA TYR A 297 -7.50 -16.16 -14.92
C TYR A 297 -8.32 -16.11 -13.63
N GLY A 298 -8.51 -14.91 -13.09
CA GLY A 298 -9.36 -14.65 -11.92
C GLY A 298 -10.75 -14.20 -12.33
N ALA A 299 -11.77 -14.61 -11.60
CA ALA A 299 -13.18 -14.37 -11.96
C ALA A 299 -13.63 -12.91 -11.80
N GLU A 300 -12.87 -12.05 -11.12
CA GLU A 300 -13.23 -10.63 -10.97
C GLU A 300 -13.17 -9.89 -12.32
N THR A 301 -14.13 -8.99 -12.55
CA THR A 301 -14.08 -8.05 -13.68
C THR A 301 -13.11 -6.93 -13.37
N TYR A 302 -12.18 -6.69 -14.28
CA TYR A 302 -11.17 -5.65 -14.23
C TYR A 302 -11.42 -4.62 -15.34
N PHE A 303 -11.30 -3.35 -14.97
CA PHE A 303 -11.47 -2.20 -15.85
C PHE A 303 -10.13 -1.49 -16.03
N LYS A 304 -9.81 -1.13 -17.28
CA LYS A 304 -8.64 -0.32 -17.61
C LYS A 304 -8.85 0.39 -18.94
N ASP A 305 -8.60 1.70 -18.98
CA ASP A 305 -8.69 2.56 -20.16
C ASP A 305 -10.08 2.45 -20.83
N LEU A 306 -11.14 2.37 -20.00
CA LEU A 306 -12.54 2.09 -20.40
C LEU A 306 -12.75 0.75 -21.13
N GLU A 307 -11.79 -0.18 -21.04
CA GLU A 307 -11.91 -1.56 -21.49
C GLU A 307 -12.21 -2.50 -20.31
N VAL A 308 -12.85 -3.63 -20.61
CA VAL A 308 -13.22 -4.65 -19.62
C VAL A 308 -12.61 -6.00 -19.95
N MET A 309 -12.23 -6.72 -18.90
CA MET A 309 -11.65 -8.07 -18.97
C MET A 309 -11.75 -8.77 -17.63
N ASN A 310 -11.45 -10.06 -17.57
CA ASN A 310 -11.17 -10.72 -16.30
C ASN A 310 -9.75 -10.38 -15.81
N TYR A 311 -9.46 -10.55 -14.51
CA TYR A 311 -8.10 -10.34 -14.00
C TYR A 311 -7.13 -11.42 -14.50
N LEU A 312 -6.02 -11.00 -15.10
CA LEU A 312 -5.09 -11.88 -15.82
C LEU A 312 -3.63 -11.52 -15.56
N VAL A 313 -2.84 -12.54 -15.22
CA VAL A 313 -1.38 -12.46 -15.08
C VAL A 313 -0.76 -13.79 -15.49
N SER A 314 0.55 -13.84 -15.65
CA SER A 314 1.24 -15.11 -15.93
C SER A 314 2.45 -15.34 -15.02
N VAL A 315 2.74 -16.61 -14.77
CA VAL A 315 3.97 -17.05 -14.11
C VAL A 315 4.81 -17.91 -15.04
N PRO A 316 6.16 -17.82 -14.98
CA PRO A 316 7.01 -18.63 -15.82
C PRO A 316 6.99 -20.09 -15.36
N TRP A 317 7.14 -21.02 -16.30
CA TRP A 317 7.22 -22.45 -16.04
C TRP A 317 8.37 -22.81 -15.10
N SER A 318 9.48 -22.05 -15.10
CA SER A 318 10.57 -22.25 -14.14
C SER A 318 10.10 -22.19 -12.69
N LYS A 319 9.23 -21.23 -12.36
CA LYS A 319 8.63 -21.07 -11.03
C LYS A 319 7.69 -22.21 -10.67
N VAL A 320 6.84 -22.61 -11.62
CA VAL A 320 5.93 -23.76 -11.45
C VAL A 320 6.72 -25.07 -11.29
N LYS A 321 7.74 -25.29 -12.13
CA LYS A 321 8.59 -26.48 -12.12
C LYS A 321 9.37 -26.64 -10.81
N ALA A 322 9.69 -25.54 -10.12
CA ALA A 322 10.32 -25.52 -8.81
C ALA A 322 9.36 -25.88 -7.64
N ASN A 323 8.06 -26.12 -7.92
CA ASN A 323 7.00 -26.28 -6.92
C ASN A 323 6.74 -25.02 -6.07
N GLU A 324 6.98 -23.83 -6.62
CA GLU A 324 6.81 -22.56 -5.91
C GLU A 324 5.49 -21.86 -6.27
N VAL A 325 4.56 -22.61 -6.87
CA VAL A 325 3.21 -22.15 -7.25
C VAL A 325 2.18 -23.17 -6.75
N LEU A 326 1.39 -22.74 -5.77
CA LEU A 326 0.36 -23.51 -5.08
C LEU A 326 -1.03 -23.09 -5.58
N LEU A 327 -1.92 -24.06 -5.81
CA LEU A 327 -3.36 -23.83 -5.93
C LEU A 327 -3.98 -24.12 -4.56
N ALA A 328 -4.39 -23.09 -3.83
CA ALA A 328 -4.80 -23.17 -2.43
C ALA A 328 -6.32 -22.96 -2.27
N TRP A 329 -6.92 -23.75 -1.38
CA TRP A 329 -8.34 -23.65 -0.98
C TRP A 329 -8.53 -23.42 0.52
N GLU A 330 -7.45 -23.53 1.30
CA GLU A 330 -7.42 -23.25 2.74
C GLU A 330 -6.43 -22.14 3.05
N MET A 331 -6.75 -21.32 4.06
CA MET A 331 -5.89 -20.28 4.60
C MET A 331 -6.02 -20.28 6.13
N ASN A 332 -4.89 -20.50 6.81
CA ASN A 332 -4.77 -20.60 8.26
C ASN A 332 -5.64 -21.70 8.90
N GLY A 333 -5.77 -22.86 8.25
CA GLY A 333 -6.56 -23.98 8.76
C GLY A 333 -8.06 -23.90 8.49
N GLU A 334 -8.52 -22.83 7.84
CA GLU A 334 -9.91 -22.59 7.49
C GLU A 334 -10.07 -22.53 5.96
N ALA A 335 -11.28 -22.81 5.46
CA ALA A 335 -11.59 -22.53 4.05
C ALA A 335 -11.25 -21.07 3.72
N LEU A 336 -10.78 -20.82 2.49
CA LEU A 336 -10.49 -19.45 2.06
C LEU A 336 -11.69 -18.53 2.35
N PRO A 337 -11.47 -17.35 2.95
CA PRO A 337 -12.49 -16.30 2.95
C PRO A 337 -12.80 -15.87 1.52
N ALA A 338 -14.05 -15.47 1.23
CA ALA A 338 -14.46 -15.06 -0.11
C ALA A 338 -13.57 -13.94 -0.65
N ILE A 339 -13.24 -12.96 0.20
CA ILE A 339 -12.39 -11.82 -0.15
C ILE A 339 -10.93 -12.19 -0.48
N HIS A 340 -10.49 -13.37 -0.03
CA HIS A 340 -9.14 -13.89 -0.26
C HIS A 340 -9.08 -14.95 -1.36
N GLY A 341 -10.17 -15.17 -2.10
CA GLY A 341 -10.19 -15.97 -3.33
C GLY A 341 -10.87 -17.32 -3.20
N PHE A 342 -11.82 -17.49 -2.28
CA PHE A 342 -12.64 -18.70 -2.23
C PHE A 342 -13.31 -18.98 -3.60
N PRO A 343 -13.41 -20.24 -4.04
CA PRO A 343 -12.93 -21.45 -3.37
C PRO A 343 -11.46 -21.79 -3.66
N LEU A 344 -10.87 -21.19 -4.69
CA LEU A 344 -9.53 -21.53 -5.14
C LEU A 344 -8.75 -20.27 -5.55
N ARG A 345 -7.54 -20.14 -5.01
CA ARG A 345 -6.57 -19.12 -5.43
C ARG A 345 -5.25 -19.73 -5.82
N VAL A 346 -4.45 -18.95 -6.55
CA VAL A 346 -3.02 -19.20 -6.72
C VAL A 346 -2.25 -18.50 -5.59
N VAL A 347 -1.21 -19.15 -5.08
CA VAL A 347 -0.19 -18.56 -4.21
C VAL A 347 1.17 -18.78 -4.86
N VAL A 348 1.82 -17.68 -5.25
CA VAL A 348 3.15 -17.69 -5.90
C VAL A 348 4.20 -17.26 -4.88
N MET A 349 4.96 -18.22 -4.39
CA MET A 349 5.85 -18.01 -3.24
C MET A 349 6.98 -17.03 -3.57
N GLY A 350 7.18 -16.01 -2.75
CA GLY A 350 8.26 -15.02 -2.93
C GLY A 350 8.04 -14.00 -4.06
N TYR A 351 6.92 -14.06 -4.79
CA TYR A 351 6.55 -13.05 -5.78
C TYR A 351 5.64 -11.97 -5.14
N ILE A 352 5.47 -10.86 -5.85
CA ILE A 352 4.48 -9.83 -5.51
C ILE A 352 3.07 -10.42 -5.47
N GLY A 353 2.22 -9.86 -4.62
CA GLY A 353 0.85 -10.35 -4.44
C GLY A 353 0.00 -10.37 -5.73
N ALA A 354 0.27 -9.48 -6.69
CA ALA A 354 -0.44 -9.44 -7.97
C ALA A 354 -0.33 -10.75 -8.77
N ARG A 355 0.72 -11.55 -8.59
CA ARG A 355 0.87 -12.83 -9.31
C ARG A 355 0.08 -13.98 -8.66
N SER A 356 -0.43 -13.78 -7.45
CA SER A 356 -1.22 -14.75 -6.69
C SER A 356 -2.71 -14.54 -6.94
N VAL A 357 -3.17 -14.90 -8.14
CA VAL A 357 -4.57 -14.73 -8.62
C VAL A 357 -5.59 -15.32 -7.66
N LYS A 358 -6.65 -14.57 -7.38
CA LYS A 358 -7.81 -15.02 -6.59
C LYS A 358 -8.95 -15.44 -7.51
N TRP A 359 -9.86 -16.27 -6.99
CA TRP A 359 -11.05 -16.73 -7.71
C TRP A 359 -10.69 -17.37 -9.06
N LEU A 360 -9.73 -18.29 -9.02
CA LEU A 360 -9.14 -18.89 -10.22
C LEU A 360 -10.16 -19.73 -10.98
N TYR A 361 -10.42 -19.41 -12.24
CA TYR A 361 -11.37 -20.17 -13.07
C TYR A 361 -10.75 -20.76 -14.35
N ARG A 362 -9.56 -20.29 -14.76
CA ARG A 362 -8.82 -20.87 -15.88
C ARG A 362 -7.30 -20.73 -15.72
N ILE A 363 -6.58 -21.71 -16.23
CA ILE A 363 -5.13 -21.72 -16.38
C ILE A 363 -4.81 -22.06 -17.83
N LYS A 364 -4.09 -21.20 -18.54
CA LYS A 364 -3.74 -21.41 -19.94
C LYS A 364 -2.23 -21.49 -20.10
N ALA A 365 -1.71 -22.59 -20.63
CA ALA A 365 -0.31 -22.68 -21.01
C ALA A 365 -0.05 -21.89 -22.30
N ILE A 366 0.91 -20.96 -22.25
CA ILE A 366 1.25 -20.05 -23.34
C ILE A 366 2.77 -19.96 -23.55
N GLU A 367 3.18 -19.50 -24.72
CA GLU A 367 4.60 -19.42 -25.12
C GLU A 367 5.33 -18.24 -24.47
N THR A 368 4.69 -17.08 -24.41
CA THR A 368 5.26 -15.83 -23.89
C THR A 368 4.58 -15.39 -22.60
N PRO A 369 5.13 -14.43 -21.84
CA PRO A 369 4.38 -13.77 -20.77
C PRO A 369 3.04 -13.21 -21.28
N SER A 370 2.04 -13.18 -20.40
CA SER A 370 0.72 -12.60 -20.70
C SER A 370 0.84 -11.15 -21.18
N LEU A 371 0.03 -10.81 -22.19
CA LEU A 371 -0.11 -9.45 -22.70
C LEU A 371 -1.21 -8.65 -21.99
N ALA A 372 -1.91 -9.24 -21.02
CA ALA A 372 -2.92 -8.55 -20.24
C ALA A 372 -2.33 -7.30 -19.54
N PRO A 373 -3.07 -6.19 -19.40
CA PRO A 373 -2.54 -4.93 -18.89
C PRO A 373 -1.80 -5.05 -17.55
N VAL A 374 -2.35 -5.81 -16.60
CA VAL A 374 -1.77 -6.07 -15.27
C VAL A 374 -0.38 -6.73 -15.34
N GLN A 375 -0.09 -7.47 -16.41
CA GLN A 375 1.20 -8.11 -16.64
C GLN A 375 2.13 -7.25 -17.49
N SER A 376 1.62 -6.69 -18.60
CA SER A 376 2.44 -6.10 -19.66
C SER A 376 2.60 -4.58 -19.56
N ARG A 377 1.72 -3.89 -18.83
CA ARG A 377 1.67 -2.42 -18.74
C ARG A 377 1.70 -1.91 -17.30
N GLU A 378 1.24 -2.71 -16.34
CA GLU A 378 1.24 -2.38 -14.92
C GLU A 378 2.23 -3.24 -14.12
N TYR A 379 2.45 -2.89 -12.85
CA TYR A 379 3.41 -3.59 -11.97
C TYR A 379 4.81 -3.65 -12.58
N LEU A 380 5.24 -2.52 -13.15
CA LEU A 380 6.55 -2.29 -13.71
C LEU A 380 7.35 -1.37 -12.80
N TYR A 381 8.64 -1.67 -12.64
CA TYR A 381 9.59 -0.82 -11.91
C TYR A 381 10.42 -0.03 -12.91
N PHE A 382 10.31 1.29 -12.85
CA PHE A 382 11.02 2.21 -13.74
C PHE A 382 12.21 2.85 -13.05
N ASN A 383 13.15 3.37 -13.86
CA ASN A 383 14.18 4.26 -13.34
C ASN A 383 13.59 5.60 -12.88
N GLN A 384 14.36 6.38 -12.11
CA GLN A 384 13.91 7.60 -11.44
C GLN A 384 13.74 8.81 -12.38
N GLN A 385 14.02 8.67 -13.68
CA GLN A 385 13.89 9.71 -14.72
C GLN A 385 12.70 9.47 -15.67
N ILE A 386 12.01 8.34 -15.53
CA ILE A 386 10.79 8.01 -16.29
C ILE A 386 9.56 8.45 -15.49
N GLY A 387 8.64 9.13 -16.18
CA GLY A 387 7.39 9.68 -15.68
C GLY A 387 6.26 9.59 -16.71
N LYS A 388 5.16 10.29 -16.46
CA LYS A 388 3.92 10.21 -17.26
C LYS A 388 4.13 10.32 -18.77
N HIS A 389 4.96 11.27 -19.19
CA HIS A 389 5.06 11.68 -20.59
C HIS A 389 6.15 10.95 -21.41
N ASN A 390 7.06 10.23 -20.76
CA ASN A 390 8.16 9.53 -21.43
C ASN A 390 8.22 8.03 -21.13
N GLN A 391 7.31 7.49 -20.30
CA GLN A 391 7.24 6.07 -20.03
C GLN A 391 6.83 5.26 -21.27
N ARG A 392 7.52 4.15 -21.49
CA ARG A 392 7.06 3.06 -22.37
C ARG A 392 7.06 1.78 -21.55
N PRO A 393 6.06 0.89 -21.68
CA PRO A 393 6.02 -0.36 -20.91
C PRO A 393 7.30 -1.20 -21.02
N THR A 394 7.96 -1.16 -22.18
CA THR A 394 9.23 -1.87 -22.43
C THR A 394 10.43 -1.31 -21.66
N ASP A 395 10.36 -0.10 -21.12
CA ASP A 395 11.42 0.51 -20.32
C ASP A 395 11.36 0.05 -18.85
N GLY A 396 10.27 -0.58 -18.45
CA GLY A 396 10.04 -1.05 -17.08
C GLY A 396 10.50 -2.48 -16.85
N ILE A 397 11.00 -2.75 -15.65
CA ILE A 397 11.29 -4.11 -15.19
C ILE A 397 10.00 -4.69 -14.63
N GLN A 398 9.54 -5.81 -15.18
CA GLN A 398 8.37 -6.50 -14.65
C GLN A 398 8.64 -6.99 -13.23
N ILE A 399 7.83 -6.52 -12.28
CA ILE A 399 8.00 -6.87 -10.88
C ILE A 399 7.49 -8.30 -10.69
N GLN A 400 8.39 -9.18 -10.28
CA GLN A 400 8.14 -10.58 -9.96
C GLN A 400 8.48 -10.80 -8.49
N GLU A 401 9.76 -10.98 -8.15
CA GLU A 401 10.20 -11.09 -6.75
C GLU A 401 10.19 -9.72 -6.05
N MET A 402 9.80 -9.70 -4.78
CA MET A 402 9.98 -8.50 -3.94
C MET A 402 11.44 -8.38 -3.49
N PRO A 403 12.07 -7.18 -3.53
CA PRO A 403 13.36 -6.97 -2.92
C PRO A 403 13.26 -6.97 -1.39
N VAL A 404 14.41 -6.99 -0.72
CA VAL A 404 14.47 -6.84 0.74
C VAL A 404 13.85 -5.53 1.17
N SER A 405 12.98 -5.58 2.19
CA SER A 405 12.28 -4.43 2.75
C SER A 405 12.04 -4.60 4.24
N SER A 406 11.87 -3.49 4.96
CA SER A 406 11.53 -3.46 6.38
C SER A 406 10.70 -2.23 6.72
N ALA A 407 10.02 -2.25 7.86
CA ALA A 407 9.28 -1.11 8.37
C ALA A 407 9.16 -1.12 9.90
N ILE A 408 9.02 0.08 10.47
CA ILE A 408 8.88 0.35 11.90
C ILE A 408 7.39 0.49 12.23
N MET A 409 6.90 -0.36 13.13
CA MET A 409 5.50 -0.40 13.57
C MET A 409 5.26 0.32 14.90
N SER A 410 6.28 0.42 15.77
CA SER A 410 6.32 1.43 16.83
C SER A 410 7.78 1.82 17.13
N PRO A 411 8.05 3.06 17.59
CA PRO A 411 7.10 4.16 17.78
C PRO A 411 6.51 4.69 16.45
N TRP A 412 5.57 5.64 16.50
CA TRP A 412 5.01 6.25 15.30
C TRP A 412 5.62 7.62 15.04
N LYS A 413 5.59 8.03 13.77
CA LYS A 413 5.99 9.37 13.35
C LYS A 413 5.23 10.43 14.17
N GLY A 414 5.97 11.38 14.74
CA GLY A 414 5.44 12.46 15.57
C GLY A 414 5.28 12.11 17.06
N HIS A 415 5.55 10.88 17.49
CA HIS A 415 5.52 10.55 18.91
C HIS A 415 6.56 11.35 19.71
N VAL A 416 6.16 11.76 20.91
CA VAL A 416 7.05 12.25 21.97
C VAL A 416 7.35 11.09 22.91
N ILE A 417 8.62 10.80 23.15
CA ILE A 417 9.07 9.60 23.86
C ILE A 417 9.95 10.02 25.03
N LEU A 418 9.44 9.82 26.25
CA LEU A 418 10.23 9.84 27.47
C LEU A 418 10.91 8.47 27.64
N HIS A 419 12.23 8.46 27.77
CA HIS A 419 12.99 7.21 27.90
C HIS A 419 14.21 7.34 28.82
N ASN A 420 14.82 6.19 29.14
CA ASN A 420 16.00 6.09 30.01
C ASN A 420 17.24 5.66 29.20
N GLY A 421 17.58 6.40 28.13
CA GLY A 421 18.71 6.09 27.24
C GLY A 421 18.45 5.03 26.14
N LYS A 422 17.25 4.43 26.08
CA LYS A 422 16.85 3.50 25.00
C LYS A 422 15.40 3.70 24.59
N ILE A 423 15.10 3.58 23.29
CA ILE A 423 13.73 3.65 22.74
C ILE A 423 13.32 2.25 22.28
N HIS A 424 12.21 1.74 22.79
CA HIS A 424 11.67 0.46 22.37
C HIS A 424 11.03 0.56 20.97
N CYS A 425 11.54 -0.24 20.04
CA CYS A 425 11.13 -0.26 18.65
C CYS A 425 10.68 -1.67 18.25
N LYS A 426 9.66 -1.76 17.40
CA LYS A 426 9.22 -3.01 16.78
C LYS A 426 8.89 -2.85 15.31
N GLY A 427 8.93 -3.93 14.55
CA GLY A 427 8.60 -3.89 13.13
C GLY A 427 8.60 -5.23 12.41
N TRP A 428 8.65 -5.16 11.09
CA TRP A 428 8.77 -6.33 10.22
C TRP A 428 9.90 -6.15 9.19
N ALA A 429 10.40 -7.27 8.67
CA ALA A 429 11.34 -7.34 7.56
C ALA A 429 10.95 -8.51 6.63
N TYR A 430 11.17 -8.38 5.33
CA TYR A 430 10.84 -9.40 4.32
C TYR A 430 11.76 -9.31 3.11
N SER A 431 12.08 -10.45 2.48
CA SER A 431 12.72 -10.52 1.16
C SER A 431 11.99 -11.58 0.32
N GLY A 432 11.74 -11.28 -0.96
CA GLY A 432 11.09 -12.21 -1.88
C GLY A 432 12.06 -13.27 -2.42
N GLY A 433 11.59 -14.04 -3.41
CA GLY A 433 12.45 -15.01 -4.12
C GLY A 433 12.98 -16.19 -3.30
N GLY A 434 12.50 -16.38 -2.07
CA GLY A 434 12.94 -17.47 -1.20
C GLY A 434 14.16 -17.11 -0.37
N ARG A 435 14.53 -15.83 -0.37
CA ARG A 435 15.49 -15.24 0.54
C ARG A 435 14.79 -14.87 1.83
N TRP A 436 15.53 -14.81 2.93
CA TRP A 436 14.96 -14.45 4.24
C TRP A 436 15.73 -13.27 4.85
N PRO A 437 15.06 -12.44 5.67
CA PRO A 437 15.72 -11.44 6.50
C PRO A 437 16.75 -12.09 7.43
N GLU A 438 18.03 -11.79 7.19
CA GLU A 438 19.14 -12.32 7.98
C GLU A 438 19.48 -11.37 9.12
N ARG A 439 19.55 -10.07 8.84
CA ARG A 439 19.92 -9.03 9.81
C ARG A 439 19.03 -7.80 9.65
N VAL A 440 18.49 -7.27 10.76
CA VAL A 440 17.78 -5.99 10.80
C VAL A 440 18.59 -5.03 11.66
N GLU A 441 18.74 -3.80 11.20
CA GLU A 441 19.51 -2.76 11.88
C GLU A 441 18.67 -1.50 12.04
N LEU A 442 18.80 -0.85 13.20
CA LEU A 442 18.16 0.43 13.49
C LEU A 442 19.19 1.50 13.85
N SER A 443 18.84 2.74 13.56
CA SER A 443 19.60 3.94 13.90
C SER A 443 18.68 4.95 14.57
N ALA A 444 19.16 5.69 15.56
CA ALA A 444 18.48 6.81 16.20
C ALA A 444 18.99 8.20 15.73
N ASP A 445 19.98 8.21 14.83
CA ASP A 445 20.71 9.40 14.37
C ASP A 445 20.58 9.62 12.84
N GLY A 446 19.46 9.17 12.25
CA GLY A 446 19.21 9.37 10.81
C GLY A 446 19.96 8.40 9.89
N GLY A 447 20.56 7.34 10.42
CA GLY A 447 21.27 6.30 9.68
C GLY A 447 22.79 6.42 9.71
N PHE A 448 23.36 7.16 10.67
CA PHE A 448 24.81 7.34 10.83
C PHE A 448 25.42 6.17 11.61
N SER A 449 24.82 5.81 12.74
CA SER A 449 25.21 4.69 13.60
C SER A 449 24.12 3.63 13.64
N TRP A 450 24.49 2.36 13.52
CA TRP A 450 23.55 1.24 13.40
C TRP A 450 23.69 0.24 14.53
N TYR A 451 22.55 -0.21 15.06
CA TYR A 451 22.43 -1.24 16.07
C TYR A 451 21.67 -2.42 15.47
N GLU A 452 22.30 -3.58 15.48
CA GLU A 452 21.69 -4.83 15.06
C GLU A 452 20.60 -5.27 16.05
N VAL A 453 19.46 -5.71 15.52
CA VAL A 453 18.44 -6.39 16.32
C VAL A 453 18.97 -7.76 16.75
N PRO A 454 19.02 -8.08 18.05
CA PRO A 454 19.47 -9.40 18.51
C PRO A 454 18.65 -10.53 17.87
N PRO A 455 19.26 -11.61 17.38
CA PRO A 455 18.55 -12.70 16.71
C PRO A 455 17.41 -13.31 17.53
N GLU A 456 17.54 -13.35 18.86
CA GLU A 456 16.53 -13.82 19.82
C GLU A 456 15.29 -12.93 19.91
N ASN A 457 15.38 -11.66 19.48
CA ASN A 457 14.28 -10.71 19.43
C ASN A 457 13.60 -10.64 18.06
N MET A 458 13.90 -11.61 17.18
CA MET A 458 13.29 -11.73 15.87
C MET A 458 12.51 -13.04 15.78
N SER A 459 11.37 -13.05 15.07
CA SER A 459 10.61 -14.28 14.86
C SER A 459 11.41 -15.33 14.09
N GLU A 460 10.98 -16.59 14.09
CA GLU A 460 11.68 -17.66 13.39
C GLU A 460 11.93 -17.36 11.91
N LYS A 461 13.05 -17.87 11.38
CA LYS A 461 13.39 -17.75 9.97
C LYS A 461 12.50 -18.69 9.16
N GLY A 462 11.93 -18.20 8.07
CA GLY A 462 11.23 -19.02 7.09
C GLY A 462 11.57 -18.57 5.69
N ARG A 463 11.62 -19.52 4.75
CA ARG A 463 12.05 -19.29 3.37
C ARG A 463 11.13 -18.31 2.62
N TRP A 464 9.84 -18.35 2.91
CA TRP A 464 8.80 -17.56 2.23
C TRP A 464 8.10 -16.57 3.16
N THR A 465 8.60 -16.40 4.37
CA THR A 465 7.95 -15.62 5.42
C THR A 465 8.77 -14.39 5.76
N TRP A 466 8.07 -13.33 6.17
CA TRP A 466 8.67 -12.20 6.86
C TRP A 466 9.31 -12.63 8.19
N ARG A 467 9.99 -11.69 8.84
CA ARG A 467 10.34 -11.76 10.26
C ARG A 467 9.80 -10.52 10.96
N THR A 468 9.14 -10.71 12.10
CA THR A 468 8.88 -9.61 13.03
C THR A 468 10.09 -9.43 13.94
N TRP A 469 10.30 -8.22 14.43
CA TRP A 469 11.48 -7.89 15.23
C TRP A 469 11.18 -6.83 16.29
N GLU A 470 11.91 -6.86 17.41
CA GLU A 470 11.87 -5.86 18.48
C GLU A 470 13.28 -5.52 18.99
N ILE A 471 13.52 -4.27 19.39
CA ILE A 471 14.81 -3.82 19.94
C ILE A 471 14.62 -2.64 20.89
N ASP A 472 15.35 -2.63 22.00
CA ASP A 472 15.55 -1.42 22.80
C ASP A 472 16.73 -0.64 22.22
N LEU A 473 16.43 0.21 21.23
CA LEU A 473 17.40 0.98 20.46
C LEU A 473 18.12 1.98 21.38
N PRO A 474 19.46 1.91 21.54
CA PRO A 474 20.21 2.93 22.26
C PRO A 474 19.99 4.32 21.66
N CYS A 475 19.65 5.28 22.51
CA CYS A 475 19.33 6.65 22.11
C CYS A 475 19.80 7.61 23.20
N ASP A 476 20.88 8.34 22.93
CA ASP A 476 21.46 9.30 23.86
C ASP A 476 21.06 10.76 23.55
N VAL A 477 20.67 11.02 22.30
CA VAL A 477 20.28 12.34 21.78
C VAL A 477 18.86 12.73 22.20
N GLU A 478 18.62 14.02 22.38
CA GLU A 478 17.32 14.61 22.77
C GLU A 478 16.79 15.55 21.66
N GLY A 479 15.50 15.86 21.69
CA GLY A 479 14.83 16.69 20.69
C GLY A 479 14.27 15.88 19.51
N TRP A 480 14.02 16.53 18.37
CA TRP A 480 13.55 15.82 17.18
C TRP A 480 14.68 14.99 16.56
N ILE A 481 14.46 13.68 16.49
CA ILE A 481 15.40 12.71 15.93
C ILE A 481 14.74 11.87 14.84
N GLU A 482 15.54 11.21 14.02
CA GLU A 482 15.08 10.25 13.03
C GLU A 482 15.48 8.83 13.42
N ILE A 483 14.48 7.96 13.61
CA ILE A 483 14.70 6.53 13.72
C ILE A 483 14.61 5.91 12.33
N VAL A 484 15.64 5.18 11.93
CA VAL A 484 15.76 4.55 10.62
C VAL A 484 15.92 3.04 10.79
N CYS A 485 15.21 2.22 10.00
CA CYS A 485 15.47 0.79 9.93
C CYS A 485 15.86 0.33 8.53
N ARG A 486 16.76 -0.65 8.45
CA ARG A 486 17.09 -1.39 7.23
C ARG A 486 17.27 -2.87 7.51
N CYS A 487 17.10 -3.67 6.46
CA CYS A 487 17.26 -5.11 6.49
C CYS A 487 18.33 -5.57 5.49
N TRP A 488 19.03 -6.63 5.85
CA TRP A 488 19.90 -7.42 4.99
C TRP A 488 19.30 -8.81 4.83
N ASP A 489 19.20 -9.30 3.60
CA ASP A 489 18.82 -10.69 3.37
C ASP A 489 20.03 -11.61 3.31
N ASN A 490 19.78 -12.92 3.26
CA ASN A 490 20.83 -13.95 3.21
C ASN A 490 21.68 -13.94 1.93
N ALA A 491 21.37 -13.07 0.95
CA ALA A 491 22.14 -12.88 -0.27
C ALA A 491 22.87 -11.52 -0.29
N LEU A 492 22.98 -10.86 0.86
CA LEU A 492 23.64 -9.56 1.05
C LEU A 492 22.96 -8.39 0.32
N ASN A 493 21.69 -8.55 -0.10
CA ASN A 493 20.92 -7.39 -0.57
C ASN A 493 20.56 -6.51 0.63
N THR A 494 20.53 -5.19 0.42
CA THR A 494 20.04 -4.24 1.41
C THR A 494 19.21 -3.13 0.77
N GLN A 495 18.68 -2.24 1.61
CA GLN A 495 17.74 -1.20 1.25
C GLN A 495 18.45 0.13 0.92
N PRO A 496 18.05 0.85 -0.15
CA PRO A 496 18.48 2.22 -0.37
C PRO A 496 18.14 3.11 0.82
N LEU A 497 19.01 4.06 1.20
CA LEU A 497 18.77 4.84 2.41
C LEU A 497 17.68 5.91 2.29
N THR A 498 17.33 6.33 1.08
CA THR A 498 16.36 7.40 0.84
C THR A 498 15.27 6.99 -0.15
N ILE A 499 14.09 7.59 0.00
CA ILE A 499 12.94 7.36 -0.88
C ILE A 499 13.28 7.76 -2.32
N ARG A 500 14.03 8.85 -2.53
CA ARG A 500 14.39 9.30 -3.88
C ARG A 500 15.15 8.24 -4.67
N SER A 501 16.03 7.47 -4.01
CA SER A 501 16.75 6.37 -4.64
C SER A 501 15.86 5.20 -5.06
N ALA A 502 14.70 5.03 -4.42
CA ALA A 502 13.72 3.98 -4.74
C ALA A 502 12.51 4.48 -5.54
N TRP A 503 12.41 5.79 -5.78
CA TRP A 503 11.25 6.40 -6.42
C TRP A 503 11.07 5.92 -7.86
N ASN A 504 9.83 5.66 -8.26
CA ASN A 504 9.46 5.40 -9.65
C ASN A 504 8.04 5.89 -9.92
N TRP A 505 7.73 6.20 -11.17
CA TRP A 505 6.44 6.77 -11.55
C TRP A 505 5.23 5.94 -11.12
N GLY A 506 5.30 4.60 -11.20
CA GLY A 506 4.20 3.71 -10.78
C GLY A 506 4.04 3.59 -9.26
N LEU A 507 4.97 4.16 -8.48
CA LEU A 507 4.99 4.14 -7.02
C LEU A 507 4.86 2.73 -6.45
N HIS A 508 5.56 1.81 -7.09
CA HIS A 508 5.72 0.45 -6.62
C HIS A 508 7.06 0.31 -5.87
N VAL A 509 7.19 -0.73 -5.06
CA VAL A 509 8.44 -1.17 -4.46
C VAL A 509 9.13 -0.07 -3.63
N THR A 510 8.40 0.53 -2.69
CA THR A 510 9.02 1.37 -1.65
C THR A 510 9.84 0.48 -0.72
N HIS A 511 11.10 0.24 -1.10
CA HIS A 511 12.03 -0.62 -0.37
C HIS A 511 13.19 0.17 0.25
N SER A 512 13.14 1.51 0.25
CA SER A 512 14.10 2.32 0.99
C SER A 512 14.03 2.04 2.49
N ALA A 513 15.12 2.32 3.22
CA ALA A 513 15.16 2.29 4.67
C ALA A 513 13.99 3.12 5.22
N HIS A 514 13.17 2.52 6.09
CA HIS A 514 11.99 3.19 6.63
C HIS A 514 12.42 4.18 7.71
N ARG A 515 11.81 5.37 7.71
CA ARG A 515 12.20 6.49 8.57
C ARG A 515 10.99 7.06 9.29
N ILE A 516 11.13 7.30 10.59
CA ILE A 516 10.14 8.02 11.39
C ILE A 516 10.84 9.11 12.21
N SER A 517 10.20 10.27 12.30
CA SER A 517 10.66 11.35 13.18
C SER A 517 9.94 11.24 14.53
N VAL A 518 10.67 11.33 15.63
CA VAL A 518 10.13 11.31 17.00
C VAL A 518 10.81 12.38 17.85
N TYR A 519 10.16 12.84 18.92
CA TYR A 519 10.76 13.75 19.88
C TYR A 519 11.28 12.96 21.09
N SER A 520 12.58 13.01 21.32
CA SER A 520 13.31 12.28 22.35
C SER A 520 13.45 13.12 23.62
N ILE A 521 13.00 12.60 24.76
CA ILE A 521 13.22 13.15 26.11
C ILE A 521 14.00 12.10 26.90
N ASN A 522 15.28 12.35 27.16
CA ASN A 522 16.16 11.37 27.77
C ASN A 522 16.35 11.66 29.27
N ASN A 523 15.63 10.92 30.11
CA ASN A 523 15.65 11.10 31.57
C ASN A 523 16.98 10.70 32.24
N THR A 524 17.95 10.17 31.49
CA THR A 524 19.31 9.97 32.00
C THR A 524 20.15 11.24 31.95
N ARG A 525 19.73 12.26 31.18
CA ARG A 525 20.41 13.55 31.09
C ARG A 525 20.12 14.39 32.33
N PRO A 526 21.14 14.91 33.04
CA PRO A 526 20.95 15.64 34.29
C PRO A 526 19.97 16.80 34.19
N ARG A 527 20.11 17.67 33.18
CA ARG A 527 19.24 18.84 32.97
C ARG A 527 17.79 18.44 32.71
N THR A 528 17.58 17.42 31.88
CA THR A 528 16.25 16.91 31.57
C THR A 528 15.59 16.31 32.80
N LYS A 529 16.32 15.48 33.55
CA LYS A 529 15.85 14.88 34.80
C LYS A 529 15.44 15.92 35.83
N GLU A 530 16.27 16.95 36.02
CA GLU A 530 15.98 18.09 36.90
C GLU A 530 14.72 18.83 36.45
N ARG A 531 14.58 19.12 35.15
CA ARG A 531 13.39 19.77 34.60
C ARG A 531 12.13 18.92 34.81
N LEU A 532 12.19 17.61 34.58
CA LEU A 532 11.06 16.70 34.79
C LEU A 532 10.64 16.67 36.27
N ALA A 533 11.58 16.57 37.20
CA ALA A 533 11.32 16.63 38.63
C ALA A 533 10.70 17.97 39.06
N PHE A 534 11.19 19.09 38.51
CA PHE A 534 10.62 20.41 38.74
C PHE A 534 9.17 20.51 38.25
N LEU A 535 8.88 20.03 37.05
CA LEU A 535 7.52 20.04 36.50
C LEU A 535 6.56 19.22 37.38
N GLU A 536 7.00 18.04 37.83
CA GLU A 536 6.24 17.19 38.74
C GLU A 536 5.98 17.88 40.08
N GLU A 537 7.01 18.45 40.72
CA GLU A 537 6.89 19.17 41.99
C GLU A 537 5.90 20.34 41.92
N LYS A 538 5.89 21.08 40.80
CA LYS A 538 5.00 22.23 40.59
C LYS A 538 3.63 21.86 40.04
N GLY A 539 3.34 20.57 39.81
CA GLY A 539 2.09 20.11 39.20
C GLY A 539 1.88 20.63 37.77
N ILE A 540 2.97 20.91 37.04
CA ILE A 540 2.93 21.38 35.65
C ILE A 540 2.93 20.16 34.73
N PRO A 541 1.92 19.98 33.87
CA PRO A 541 1.85 18.83 32.98
C PRO A 541 2.93 18.91 31.89
N LEU A 542 3.53 17.75 31.57
CA LEU A 542 4.58 17.61 30.55
C LEU A 542 4.05 17.77 29.11
N ALA A 543 2.77 17.54 28.87
CA ALA A 543 2.17 17.55 27.53
C ALA A 543 1.05 18.61 27.38
N PRO A 544 0.87 19.17 26.17
CA PRO A 544 1.70 18.97 24.97
C PRO A 544 3.05 19.71 25.07
N ILE A 545 4.08 19.21 24.38
CA ILE A 545 5.43 19.82 24.37
C ILE A 545 5.46 21.23 23.73
N THR A 546 4.38 21.63 23.05
CA THR A 546 4.21 22.95 22.44
C THR A 546 3.53 23.97 23.34
N ARG A 547 3.24 23.61 24.60
CA ARG A 547 2.69 24.56 25.58
C ARG A 547 3.70 25.68 25.84
N TYR A 548 3.22 26.91 26.00
CA TYR A 548 4.05 28.01 26.48
C TYR A 548 4.64 27.68 27.86
N GLU A 549 5.88 28.10 28.11
CA GLU A 549 6.52 27.89 29.40
C GLU A 549 5.87 28.80 30.47
N ILE A 550 5.41 28.19 31.57
CA ILE A 550 4.89 28.94 32.73
C ILE A 550 6.04 29.39 33.63
N VAL A 551 7.15 28.64 33.61
CA VAL A 551 8.39 28.95 34.32
C VAL A 551 9.55 28.78 33.36
N HIS A 552 10.33 29.85 33.20
CA HIS A 552 11.52 29.87 32.36
C HIS A 552 12.51 28.77 32.77
N THR A 553 13.21 28.21 31.78
CA THR A 553 14.26 27.20 32.00
C THR A 553 15.53 27.76 32.63
N GLN A 554 15.69 29.09 32.62
CA GLN A 554 16.77 29.83 33.25
C GLN A 554 16.23 31.17 33.75
N THR A 555 16.63 31.59 34.95
CA THR A 555 16.27 32.88 35.53
C THR A 555 17.12 34.02 34.96
N ASP A 556 16.61 35.25 34.99
CA ASP A 556 17.37 36.43 34.57
C ASP A 556 18.70 36.58 35.32
N LYS A 557 18.70 36.22 36.62
CA LYS A 557 19.92 36.22 37.43
C LYS A 557 20.98 35.23 36.90
N GLU A 558 20.59 33.99 36.61
CA GLU A 558 21.51 32.99 36.05
C GLU A 558 22.03 33.39 34.67
N ILE A 559 21.21 34.08 33.86
CA ILE A 559 21.63 34.63 32.56
C ILE A 559 22.69 35.72 32.77
N LEU A 560 22.45 36.65 33.69
CA LEU A 560 23.38 37.75 33.98
C LEU A 560 24.70 37.24 34.56
N GLU A 561 24.67 36.28 35.48
CA GLU A 561 25.88 35.63 36.01
C GLU A 561 26.67 34.91 34.91
N TYR A 562 25.98 34.26 33.96
CA TYR A 562 26.63 33.65 32.79
C TYR A 562 27.30 34.71 31.91
N TYR A 563 26.63 35.85 31.68
CA TYR A 563 27.17 36.96 30.87
C TYR A 563 28.35 37.66 31.53
N GLU A 564 28.36 37.84 32.85
CA GLU A 564 29.51 38.40 33.57
C GLU A 564 30.75 37.53 33.37
N LYS A 565 30.57 36.20 33.37
CA LYS A 565 31.69 35.24 33.25
C LYS A 565 32.16 35.00 31.80
N HIS A 566 31.26 35.04 30.82
CA HIS A 566 31.55 34.63 29.44
C HIS A 566 31.35 35.74 28.39
N GLY A 567 30.97 36.94 28.83
CA GLY A 567 30.44 37.98 27.97
C GLY A 567 28.97 37.75 27.63
N PRO A 568 28.22 38.82 27.29
CA PRO A 568 26.88 38.69 26.75
C PRO A 568 26.88 38.01 25.37
N ARG A 569 25.71 37.62 24.87
CA ARG A 569 25.58 36.97 23.55
C ARG A 569 26.01 37.87 22.38
N ASP A 570 26.05 39.18 22.60
CA ASP A 570 26.47 40.16 21.60
C ASP A 570 28.00 40.24 21.54
N ALA A 571 28.54 40.15 20.33
CA ALA A 571 29.96 40.23 20.06
C ALA A 571 30.52 41.67 20.18
N ASP A 572 29.66 42.69 20.13
CA ASP A 572 30.07 44.10 20.10
C ASP A 572 30.40 44.66 21.50
N ASN A 573 30.31 43.86 22.56
CA ASN A 573 30.61 44.28 23.94
C ASN A 573 32.09 44.18 24.34
N PHE A 574 33.01 44.16 23.37
CA PHE A 574 34.42 44.38 23.61
C PHE A 574 34.78 45.81 23.19
N TYR A 575 35.31 46.60 24.14
CA TYR A 575 35.80 47.98 24.03
C TYR A 575 34.89 49.13 24.52
N THR A 576 34.65 49.18 25.84
CA THR A 576 34.66 50.47 26.56
C THR A 576 35.44 50.33 27.86
N GLY A 577 36.77 50.30 27.74
CA GLY A 577 37.66 50.14 28.88
C GLY A 577 39.10 50.60 28.61
N ILE A 578 39.29 51.85 28.19
CA ILE A 578 40.53 52.65 28.32
C ILE A 578 40.07 54.12 28.44
N SER A 579 39.72 54.58 29.66
CA SER A 579 40.52 55.34 30.65
C SER A 579 40.29 56.86 30.53
N ASP A 580 39.45 57.41 31.41
CA ASP A 580 39.52 58.81 31.80
C ASP A 580 40.68 58.95 32.81
N ASP A 581 41.83 59.39 32.32
CA ASP A 581 42.90 60.07 33.08
C ASP A 581 43.54 61.13 32.16
#